data_AF-A0A371LN05-F1
#
_entry.id   AF-A0A371LN05-F1
#
_cell.length_a   1.000
_cell.length_b   1.000
_cell.length_c   1.000
_cell.angle_alpha   90.00
_cell.angle_beta   90.00
_cell.angle_gamma   90.00
#
_symmetry.space_group_name_H-M   'P 1'
#
loop_
_entity.id
_entity.type
_entity.pdbx_description
1 polymer ?
#
loop_
_entity_poly.entity_id
_entity_poly.type
_entity_poly.pdbx_seq_one_letter_code
_entity_poly.pdbx_strand_id
1 'polypeptide(L)'
;MNVDDLRSVLRTERQKDSLQHLRESFYEDVAEFIAEQKAKREQKAEQLGTHYSPEIRRLTDEIETAEEVVTSIYERRVGKVVKAASFAAAGMSSETDGLTHEEKRLFDDLVDRIEENRGTVLSALEDVSAADSPKDAVSATDVTTAEPGAPGDSGPAVPPDEPDPETAPTGIGTDADGSETPTGDSAAGDVLADAMGGGTGDDASGAQSTPQPDPGRPATEAAAVSTDSGPSDSGPAVPPDEPDSETAAPSAGDTDTVEPSADDPLSGLADERETVRITADVGTILGVDEREYDLATEDVVTLPAANADPLVERGAAEKLD
;
A
#
# COMPACT_ATOMS: atom_id res chain seq x y z
N MET A 1 -3.31 -15.11 -15.45
CA MET A 1 -2.25 -14.89 -14.46
C MET A 1 -0.90 -15.16 -15.11
N ASN A 2 0.07 -14.29 -14.91
CA ASN A 2 1.48 -14.46 -15.31
C ASN A 2 2.39 -13.64 -14.36
N VAL A 3 3.71 -13.73 -14.52
CA VAL A 3 4.66 -13.03 -13.64
C VAL A 3 4.64 -11.51 -13.78
N ASP A 4 4.29 -10.97 -14.95
CA ASP A 4 4.18 -9.53 -15.15
C ASP A 4 2.88 -8.95 -14.55
N ASP A 5 1.78 -9.72 -14.56
CA ASP A 5 0.56 -9.41 -13.79
C ASP A 5 0.89 -9.29 -12.30
N LEU A 6 1.61 -10.29 -11.75
CA LEU A 6 2.09 -10.31 -10.36
C LEU A 6 2.99 -9.10 -10.03
N ARG A 7 3.95 -8.77 -10.89
CA ARG A 7 4.82 -7.58 -10.72
C ARG A 7 4.02 -6.27 -10.76
N SER A 8 2.95 -6.21 -11.55
CA SER A 8 2.05 -5.05 -11.62
C SER A 8 1.28 -4.87 -10.31
N VAL A 9 0.74 -5.96 -9.76
CA VAL A 9 0.10 -5.97 -8.43
C VAL A 9 1.10 -5.55 -7.35
N LEU A 10 2.29 -6.14 -7.29
CA LEU A 10 3.33 -5.77 -6.30
C LEU A 10 3.74 -4.29 -6.39
N ARG A 11 3.76 -3.70 -7.59
CA ARG A 11 4.04 -2.25 -7.75
C ARG A 11 2.94 -1.40 -7.11
N THR A 12 1.68 -1.71 -7.42
CA THR A 12 0.50 -0.98 -6.91
C THR A 12 0.37 -1.15 -5.39
N GLU A 13 0.55 -2.37 -4.90
CA GLU A 13 0.51 -2.72 -3.47
C GLU A 13 1.62 -2.02 -2.65
N ARG A 14 2.78 -1.72 -3.26
CA ARG A 14 3.84 -0.90 -2.65
C ARG A 14 3.54 0.61 -2.68
N GLN A 15 2.76 1.09 -3.65
CA GLN A 15 2.50 2.52 -3.83
C GLN A 15 1.31 3.03 -3.01
N LYS A 16 0.31 2.18 -2.74
CA LYS A 16 -0.83 2.52 -1.89
C LYS A 16 -0.56 2.15 -0.43
N ASP A 17 -0.98 3.01 0.51
CA ASP A 17 -0.98 2.69 1.94
C ASP A 17 -2.23 1.89 2.38
N SER A 18 -3.34 2.04 1.67
CA SER A 18 -4.54 1.21 1.78
C SER A 18 -4.39 -0.11 1.00
N LEU A 19 -5.28 -1.07 1.27
CA LEU A 19 -5.33 -2.34 0.53
C LEU A 19 -5.73 -2.06 -0.93
N GLN A 20 -5.01 -2.66 -1.87
CA GLN A 20 -5.49 -2.71 -3.25
C GLN A 20 -6.70 -3.65 -3.33
N HIS A 21 -7.74 -3.26 -4.07
CA HIS A 21 -8.82 -4.18 -4.45
C HIS A 21 -8.27 -5.32 -5.34
N LEU A 22 -8.10 -6.49 -4.73
CA LEU A 22 -7.79 -7.75 -5.42
C LEU A 22 -9.04 -8.63 -5.46
N ARG A 23 -9.09 -9.56 -6.41
CA ARG A 23 -10.17 -10.54 -6.48
C ARG A 23 -10.08 -11.51 -5.31
N GLU A 24 -11.22 -11.96 -4.80
CA GLU A 24 -11.27 -12.86 -3.66
C GLU A 24 -10.51 -14.19 -3.90
N SER A 25 -10.42 -14.64 -5.17
CA SER A 25 -9.69 -15.83 -5.64
C SER A 25 -8.19 -15.65 -5.85
N PHE A 26 -7.62 -14.46 -5.63
CA PHE A 26 -6.28 -14.11 -6.11
C PHE A 26 -5.19 -15.13 -5.72
N TYR A 27 -5.13 -15.60 -4.47
CA TYR A 27 -4.12 -16.57 -4.06
C TYR A 27 -4.36 -17.98 -4.63
N GLU A 28 -5.61 -18.36 -4.90
CA GLU A 28 -5.96 -19.60 -5.61
C GLU A 28 -5.50 -19.52 -7.08
N ASP A 29 -5.77 -18.40 -7.76
CA ASP A 29 -5.34 -18.13 -9.15
C ASP A 29 -3.80 -18.17 -9.29
N VAL A 30 -3.07 -17.67 -8.27
CA VAL A 30 -1.60 -17.75 -8.24
C VAL A 30 -1.10 -19.17 -7.97
N ALA A 31 -1.76 -19.90 -7.07
CA ALA A 31 -1.41 -21.30 -6.78
C ALA A 31 -1.61 -22.20 -7.99
N GLU A 32 -2.71 -22.03 -8.74
CA GLU A 32 -2.95 -22.73 -10.01
C GLU A 32 -1.87 -22.40 -11.05
N PHE A 33 -1.54 -21.12 -11.24
CA PHE A 33 -0.47 -20.69 -12.17
C PHE A 33 0.89 -21.32 -11.84
N ILE A 34 1.31 -21.31 -10.57
CA ILE A 34 2.58 -21.91 -10.13
C ILE A 34 2.54 -23.43 -10.34
N ALA A 35 1.41 -24.09 -10.08
CA ALA A 35 1.25 -25.52 -10.30
C ALA A 35 1.31 -25.89 -11.80
N GLU A 36 0.64 -25.14 -12.67
CA GLU A 36 0.69 -25.34 -14.14
C GLU A 36 2.12 -25.19 -14.66
N GLN A 37 2.83 -24.13 -14.25
CA GLN A 37 4.20 -23.87 -14.69
C GLN A 37 5.18 -24.95 -14.19
N LYS A 38 5.01 -25.46 -12.96
CA LYS A 38 5.77 -26.62 -12.44
C LYS A 38 5.50 -27.89 -13.24
N ALA A 39 4.25 -28.18 -13.59
CA ALA A 39 3.88 -29.34 -14.42
C ALA A 39 4.44 -29.23 -15.85
N LYS A 40 4.38 -28.06 -16.45
CA LYS A 40 4.92 -27.73 -17.78
C LYS A 40 6.44 -27.84 -17.84
N ARG A 41 7.13 -27.44 -16.76
CA ARG A 41 8.58 -27.64 -16.60
C ARG A 41 8.94 -29.14 -16.59
N GLU A 42 8.21 -29.94 -15.82
CA GLU A 42 8.43 -31.39 -15.74
C GLU A 42 8.16 -32.07 -17.09
N GLN A 43 7.03 -31.74 -17.73
CA GLN A 43 6.68 -32.26 -19.05
C GLN A 43 7.76 -31.95 -20.11
N LYS A 44 8.35 -30.75 -20.09
CA LYS A 44 9.48 -30.40 -20.96
C LYS A 44 10.77 -31.15 -20.60
N ALA A 45 11.03 -31.39 -19.32
CA ALA A 45 12.20 -32.16 -18.89
C ALA A 45 12.13 -33.61 -19.37
N GLU A 46 10.95 -34.24 -19.28
CA GLU A 46 10.70 -35.58 -19.82
C GLU A 46 10.85 -35.61 -21.35
N GLN A 47 10.22 -34.68 -22.07
CA GLN A 47 10.29 -34.59 -23.54
C GLN A 47 11.72 -34.41 -24.07
N LEU A 48 12.56 -33.65 -23.36
CA LEU A 48 13.95 -33.37 -23.76
C LEU A 48 14.96 -34.36 -23.17
N GLY A 49 14.57 -35.19 -22.21
CA GLY A 49 15.46 -36.09 -21.47
C GLY A 49 16.55 -35.38 -20.68
N THR A 50 16.35 -34.11 -20.30
CA THR A 50 17.33 -33.29 -19.57
C THR A 50 16.66 -32.16 -18.80
N HIS A 51 17.14 -31.87 -17.59
CA HIS A 51 16.70 -30.72 -16.79
C HIS A 51 17.48 -29.43 -17.09
N TYR A 52 18.52 -29.48 -17.92
CA TYR A 52 19.49 -28.38 -18.08
C TYR A 52 19.25 -27.48 -19.30
N SER A 53 18.17 -27.71 -20.06
CA SER A 53 17.87 -26.96 -21.28
C SER A 53 17.58 -25.47 -20.99
N PRO A 54 17.87 -24.54 -21.92
CA PRO A 54 17.57 -23.12 -21.71
C PRO A 54 16.08 -22.83 -21.45
N GLU A 55 15.17 -23.65 -21.98
CA GLU A 55 13.73 -23.50 -21.75
C GLU A 55 13.31 -23.93 -20.35
N ILE A 56 13.91 -24.99 -19.81
CA ILE A 56 13.61 -25.47 -18.46
C ILE A 56 14.16 -24.50 -17.42
N ARG A 57 15.35 -23.93 -17.66
CA ARG A 57 15.89 -22.84 -16.81
C ARG A 57 14.93 -21.67 -16.76
N ARG A 58 14.51 -21.13 -17.92
CA ARG A 58 13.53 -20.03 -17.97
C ARG A 58 12.25 -20.33 -17.20
N LEU A 59 11.71 -21.55 -17.29
CA LEU A 59 10.53 -21.96 -16.51
C LEU A 59 10.83 -22.02 -15.01
N THR A 60 12.01 -22.52 -14.60
CA THR A 60 12.45 -22.48 -13.19
C THR A 60 12.58 -21.04 -12.71
N ASP A 61 13.32 -20.19 -13.44
CA ASP A 61 13.52 -18.78 -13.11
C ASP A 61 12.17 -18.02 -13.00
N GLU A 62 11.21 -18.34 -13.88
CA GLU A 62 9.85 -17.78 -13.88
C GLU A 62 9.02 -18.24 -12.67
N ILE A 63 9.11 -19.53 -12.28
CA ILE A 63 8.45 -20.08 -11.09
C ILE A 63 9.02 -19.44 -9.82
N GLU A 64 10.35 -19.40 -9.68
CA GLU A 64 11.04 -18.82 -8.52
C GLU A 64 10.69 -17.33 -8.38
N THR A 65 10.70 -16.58 -9.49
CA THR A 65 10.25 -15.18 -9.49
C THR A 65 8.78 -15.04 -9.07
N ALA A 66 7.89 -15.94 -9.51
CA ALA A 66 6.48 -15.89 -9.13
C ALA A 66 6.29 -16.10 -7.62
N GLU A 67 7.02 -17.06 -7.04
CA GLU A 67 7.03 -17.38 -5.62
C GLU A 67 7.58 -16.22 -4.76
N GLU A 68 8.68 -15.59 -5.18
CA GLU A 68 9.22 -14.39 -4.51
C GLU A 68 8.25 -13.19 -4.55
N VAL A 69 7.63 -12.95 -5.72
CA VAL A 69 6.71 -11.82 -5.90
C VAL A 69 5.41 -12.01 -5.11
N VAL A 70 4.80 -13.21 -5.11
CA VAL A 70 3.58 -13.45 -4.31
C VAL A 70 3.87 -13.38 -2.81
N THR A 71 5.03 -13.87 -2.35
CA THR A 71 5.47 -13.72 -0.96
C THR A 71 5.60 -12.23 -0.59
N SER A 72 6.24 -11.44 -1.45
CA SER A 72 6.38 -9.99 -1.28
C SER A 72 5.04 -9.22 -1.27
N ILE A 73 4.03 -9.71 -2.00
CA ILE A 73 2.67 -9.16 -1.98
C ILE A 73 2.00 -9.48 -0.64
N TYR A 74 2.04 -10.76 -0.22
CA TYR A 74 1.47 -11.22 1.03
C TYR A 74 2.04 -10.48 2.26
N GLU A 75 3.37 -10.33 2.34
CA GLU A 75 4.04 -9.62 3.45
C GLU A 75 3.62 -8.15 3.57
N ARG A 76 3.34 -7.49 2.44
CA ARG A 76 2.84 -6.10 2.44
C ARG A 76 1.37 -6.03 2.84
N ARG A 77 0.55 -6.93 2.31
CA ARG A 77 -0.89 -6.97 2.58
C ARG A 77 -1.20 -7.38 4.00
N VAL A 78 -0.50 -8.37 4.57
CA VAL A 78 -0.74 -8.83 5.95
C VAL A 78 -0.51 -7.70 6.96
N GLY A 79 0.47 -6.82 6.75
CA GLY A 79 0.67 -5.63 7.59
C GLY A 79 -0.53 -4.66 7.56
N LYS A 80 -1.14 -4.47 6.38
CA LYS A 80 -2.36 -3.66 6.21
C LYS A 80 -3.59 -4.34 6.81
N VAL A 81 -3.72 -5.65 6.66
CA VAL A 81 -4.80 -6.46 7.28
C VAL A 81 -4.74 -6.36 8.81
N VAL A 82 -3.55 -6.54 9.42
CA VAL A 82 -3.35 -6.41 10.87
C VAL A 82 -3.66 -4.98 11.35
N LYS A 83 -3.24 -3.96 10.60
CA LYS A 83 -3.57 -2.56 10.87
C LYS A 83 -5.09 -2.32 10.83
N ALA A 84 -5.78 -2.81 9.80
CA ALA A 84 -7.23 -2.69 9.65
C ALA A 84 -7.98 -3.41 10.79
N ALA A 85 -7.59 -4.64 11.13
CA ALA A 85 -8.18 -5.42 12.22
C ALA A 85 -8.00 -4.71 13.59
N SER A 86 -6.84 -4.09 13.82
CA SER A 86 -6.57 -3.30 15.02
C SER A 86 -7.49 -2.06 15.13
N PHE A 87 -7.81 -1.41 14.01
CA PHE A 87 -8.78 -0.33 13.97
C PHE A 87 -10.22 -0.83 14.19
N ALA A 88 -10.60 -1.95 13.57
CA ALA A 88 -11.92 -2.56 13.70
C ALA A 88 -12.24 -2.95 15.15
N ALA A 89 -11.34 -3.71 15.82
CA ALA A 89 -11.49 -4.13 17.22
C ALA A 89 -11.42 -2.95 18.24
N ALA A 90 -10.97 -1.78 17.79
CA ALA A 90 -11.05 -0.55 18.56
C ALA A 90 -12.41 0.18 18.41
N GLY A 91 -13.29 -0.28 17.50
CA GLY A 91 -14.56 0.33 17.17
C GLY A 91 -14.48 1.44 16.12
N MET A 92 -13.39 1.50 15.35
CA MET A 92 -13.19 2.46 14.26
C MET A 92 -13.59 1.85 12.90
N SER A 93 -13.99 2.70 11.95
CA SER A 93 -14.28 2.26 10.58
C SER A 93 -13.02 1.67 9.93
N SER A 94 -13.11 0.44 9.47
CA SER A 94 -12.03 -0.26 8.75
C SER A 94 -12.40 -0.45 7.28
N GLU A 95 -11.45 -0.21 6.39
CA GLU A 95 -11.55 -0.56 4.97
C GLU A 95 -11.29 -2.07 4.83
N THR A 96 -12.36 -2.84 4.67
CA THR A 96 -12.32 -4.29 4.41
C THR A 96 -12.54 -4.64 2.93
N ASP A 97 -12.72 -3.63 2.07
CA ASP A 97 -12.85 -3.84 0.64
C ASP A 97 -11.51 -4.32 0.05
N GLY A 98 -11.59 -5.24 -0.93
CA GLY A 98 -10.41 -5.77 -1.59
C GLY A 98 -9.64 -6.87 -0.88
N LEU A 99 -10.14 -7.40 0.25
CA LEU A 99 -9.56 -8.57 0.94
C LEU A 99 -9.78 -9.86 0.13
N THR A 100 -8.78 -10.75 0.10
CA THR A 100 -8.98 -12.12 -0.43
C THR A 100 -9.73 -13.02 0.56
N HIS A 101 -10.14 -14.22 0.14
CA HIS A 101 -10.77 -15.20 1.03
C HIS A 101 -9.91 -15.54 2.25
N GLU A 102 -8.60 -15.68 2.06
CA GLU A 102 -7.61 -15.98 3.11
C GLU A 102 -7.42 -14.79 4.05
N GLU A 103 -7.27 -13.59 3.49
CA GLU A 103 -7.07 -12.35 4.24
C GLU A 103 -8.31 -11.96 5.04
N LYS A 104 -9.51 -12.22 4.53
CA LYS A 104 -10.76 -11.98 5.24
C LYS A 104 -10.91 -12.86 6.46
N ARG A 105 -10.61 -14.17 6.34
CA ARG A 105 -10.58 -15.08 7.50
C ARG A 105 -9.55 -14.63 8.53
N LEU A 106 -8.36 -14.25 8.09
CA LEU A 106 -7.31 -13.73 8.97
C LEU A 106 -7.74 -12.41 9.66
N PHE A 107 -8.43 -11.52 8.94
CA PHE A 107 -8.98 -10.29 9.51
C PHE A 107 -10.00 -10.59 10.61
N ASP A 108 -11.00 -11.44 10.32
CA ASP A 108 -12.05 -11.82 11.26
C ASP A 108 -11.44 -12.47 12.52
N ASP A 109 -10.53 -13.45 12.35
CA ASP A 109 -9.80 -14.12 13.45
C ASP A 109 -8.99 -13.13 14.31
N LEU A 110 -8.37 -12.11 13.69
CA LEU A 110 -7.60 -11.08 14.40
C LEU A 110 -8.50 -10.13 15.18
N VAL A 111 -9.63 -9.70 14.62
CA VAL A 111 -10.59 -8.83 15.31
C VAL A 111 -11.14 -9.52 16.55
N ASP A 112 -11.68 -10.73 16.40
CA ASP A 112 -12.22 -11.54 17.51
C ASP A 112 -11.17 -11.70 18.63
N ARG A 113 -9.92 -11.99 18.26
CA ARG A 113 -8.86 -12.22 19.25
C ARG A 113 -8.39 -10.96 19.97
N ILE A 114 -8.41 -9.79 19.30
CA ILE A 114 -8.11 -8.50 19.92
C ILE A 114 -9.25 -8.09 20.87
N GLU A 115 -10.51 -8.29 20.49
CA GLU A 115 -11.67 -8.00 21.35
C GLU A 115 -11.72 -8.90 22.59
N GLU A 116 -11.48 -10.21 22.44
CA GLU A 116 -11.38 -11.16 23.57
C GLU A 116 -10.27 -10.75 24.55
N ASN A 117 -9.10 -10.37 24.03
CA ASN A 117 -7.99 -9.89 24.86
C ASN A 117 -8.35 -8.60 25.59
N ARG A 118 -8.94 -7.62 24.88
CA ARG A 118 -9.38 -6.34 25.44
C ARG A 118 -10.41 -6.55 26.56
N GLY A 119 -11.40 -7.41 26.35
CA GLY A 119 -12.39 -7.76 27.38
C GLY A 119 -11.72 -8.36 28.62
N THR A 120 -10.83 -9.34 28.42
CA THR A 120 -10.07 -10.00 29.51
C THR A 120 -9.25 -8.99 30.32
N VAL A 121 -8.54 -8.07 29.66
CA VAL A 121 -7.72 -7.05 30.32
C VAL A 121 -8.58 -6.03 31.07
N LEU A 122 -9.69 -5.57 30.48
CA LEU A 122 -10.58 -4.60 31.13
C LEU A 122 -11.28 -5.19 32.36
N SER A 123 -11.81 -6.42 32.28
CA SER A 123 -12.42 -7.07 33.45
C SER A 123 -11.43 -7.29 34.59
N ALA A 124 -10.16 -7.63 34.29
CA ALA A 124 -9.13 -7.75 35.32
C ALA A 124 -8.81 -6.39 36.01
N LEU A 125 -8.91 -5.27 35.29
CA LEU A 125 -8.76 -3.93 35.86
C LEU A 125 -9.99 -3.51 36.70
N GLU A 126 -11.19 -3.90 36.28
CA GLU A 126 -12.42 -3.69 37.03
C GLU A 126 -12.42 -4.45 38.36
N ASP A 127 -11.98 -5.72 38.37
CA ASP A 127 -11.83 -6.53 39.59
C ASP A 127 -10.84 -5.90 40.59
N VAL A 128 -9.74 -5.32 40.10
CA VAL A 128 -8.77 -4.60 40.94
C VAL A 128 -9.36 -3.31 41.51
N SER A 129 -10.11 -2.55 40.71
CA SER A 129 -10.80 -1.32 41.17
C SER A 129 -11.91 -1.62 42.19
N ALA A 130 -12.63 -2.73 42.02
CA ALA A 130 -13.61 -3.23 42.99
C ALA A 130 -12.97 -3.72 44.30
N ALA A 131 -11.71 -4.19 44.26
CA ALA A 131 -10.96 -4.60 45.45
C ALA A 131 -10.37 -3.41 46.24
N ASP A 132 -10.02 -2.31 45.57
CA ASP A 132 -9.53 -1.06 46.19
C ASP A 132 -10.66 -0.17 46.73
N SER A 133 -11.91 -0.45 46.35
CA SER A 133 -13.10 0.20 46.92
C SER A 133 -13.29 -0.20 48.40
N PRO A 134 -13.36 0.76 49.35
CA PRO A 134 -13.45 0.43 50.77
C PRO A 134 -14.76 -0.28 51.10
N LYS A 135 -14.67 -1.51 51.61
CA LYS A 135 -15.80 -2.29 52.15
C LYS A 135 -16.28 -1.74 53.49
N ASP A 136 -16.80 -0.52 53.50
CA ASP A 136 -17.43 0.05 54.70
C ASP A 136 -18.94 -0.25 54.72
N ALA A 137 -19.24 -1.49 55.09
CA ALA A 137 -20.61 -1.97 55.35
C ALA A 137 -20.62 -3.08 56.41
N VAL A 138 -20.05 -2.79 57.59
CA VAL A 138 -20.23 -3.64 58.78
C VAL A 138 -21.68 -3.51 59.32
N SER A 139 -22.63 -4.19 58.69
CA SER A 139 -23.95 -4.39 59.28
C SER A 139 -23.81 -5.25 60.54
N ALA A 140 -24.00 -4.62 61.69
CA ALA A 140 -23.88 -5.28 62.99
C ALA A 140 -24.97 -6.34 63.17
N THR A 141 -24.56 -7.62 63.30
CA THR A 141 -25.38 -8.65 63.96
C THR A 141 -24.50 -9.56 64.82
N ASP A 142 -24.61 -9.32 66.12
CA ASP A 142 -24.40 -10.22 67.26
C ASP A 142 -23.71 -11.59 67.03
N VAL A 143 -22.52 -11.76 67.61
CA VAL A 143 -21.97 -13.07 68.00
C VAL A 143 -21.47 -12.99 69.43
N THR A 144 -22.27 -13.50 70.36
CA THR A 144 -21.86 -13.79 71.75
C THR A 144 -20.93 -15.00 71.79
N THR A 145 -19.74 -14.91 72.42
CA THR A 145 -19.11 -15.98 73.25
C THR A 145 -17.87 -15.49 74.03
N ALA A 146 -18.00 -15.52 75.36
CA ALA A 146 -17.02 -15.74 76.44
C ALA A 146 -15.48 -15.53 76.27
N GLU A 147 -14.93 -14.63 77.09
CA GLU A 147 -13.64 -14.74 77.81
C GLU A 147 -13.65 -15.93 78.83
N PRO A 148 -12.54 -16.35 79.53
CA PRO A 148 -11.31 -15.61 79.82
C PRO A 148 -9.96 -16.38 79.69
N GLY A 149 -8.81 -15.67 79.80
CA GLY A 149 -7.53 -16.31 80.14
C GLY A 149 -6.23 -15.55 79.80
N ALA A 150 -5.67 -14.82 80.77
CA ALA A 150 -4.29 -14.28 80.80
C ALA A 150 -3.81 -14.27 82.28
N PRO A 151 -2.53 -14.01 82.65
CA PRO A 151 -1.36 -13.57 81.85
C PRO A 151 -0.01 -14.28 82.18
N GLY A 152 1.11 -13.77 81.63
CA GLY A 152 2.50 -14.07 82.06
C GLY A 152 3.45 -14.29 80.87
N ASP A 153 4.08 -13.27 80.27
CA ASP A 153 5.25 -12.48 80.72
C ASP A 153 6.62 -13.18 80.55
N SER A 154 7.42 -12.73 79.56
CA SER A 154 8.88 -12.47 79.70
C SER A 154 9.57 -12.14 78.35
N GLY A 155 10.02 -10.88 78.19
CA GLY A 155 11.33 -10.58 77.57
C GLY A 155 11.43 -10.43 76.02
N PRO A 156 12.18 -9.44 75.49
CA PRO A 156 12.27 -9.15 74.06
C PRO A 156 13.60 -9.61 73.38
N ALA A 157 13.55 -9.89 72.08
CA ALA A 157 14.76 -10.03 71.24
C ALA A 157 14.50 -9.70 69.75
N VAL A 158 15.18 -8.65 69.26
CA VAL A 158 15.55 -8.40 67.85
C VAL A 158 16.84 -9.21 67.60
N PRO A 159 17.06 -9.95 66.47
CA PRO A 159 17.65 -9.41 65.22
C PRO A 159 17.29 -10.25 63.94
N PRO A 160 18.12 -10.36 62.85
CA PRO A 160 18.18 -9.38 61.75
C PRO A 160 18.20 -10.01 60.31
N ASP A 161 18.33 -9.13 59.31
CA ASP A 161 19.05 -9.23 58.01
C ASP A 161 18.95 -10.42 57.03
N GLU A 162 19.10 -10.05 55.77
CA GLU A 162 19.14 -10.86 54.54
C GLU A 162 20.42 -11.72 54.41
N PRO A 163 20.38 -12.84 53.66
CA PRO A 163 21.57 -13.50 53.13
C PRO A 163 21.90 -13.09 51.68
N ASP A 164 23.04 -12.41 51.50
CA ASP A 164 23.75 -12.22 50.21
C ASP A 164 24.66 -13.47 49.93
N PRO A 165 25.38 -13.65 48.80
CA PRO A 165 25.45 -14.96 48.14
C PRO A 165 26.81 -15.66 48.32
N GLU A 166 26.82 -17.00 48.30
CA GLU A 166 28.08 -17.76 48.38
C GLU A 166 28.71 -18.06 47.01
N THR A 167 30.04 -18.11 47.02
CA THR A 167 30.93 -17.94 45.87
C THR A 167 31.43 -19.22 45.22
N ALA A 168 31.50 -19.22 43.88
CA ALA A 168 32.52 -19.90 43.06
C ALA A 168 32.51 -21.47 43.05
N PRO A 169 33.25 -22.17 42.15
CA PRO A 169 34.69 -21.98 41.89
C PRO A 169 35.08 -21.68 40.43
N THR A 170 36.24 -21.05 40.27
CA THR A 170 36.97 -20.90 39.01
C THR A 170 37.84 -22.13 38.68
N GLY A 171 38.01 -22.42 37.38
CA GLY A 171 38.97 -23.38 36.84
C GLY A 171 39.65 -22.80 35.60
N ILE A 172 40.95 -23.04 35.42
CA ILE A 172 41.83 -22.31 34.48
C ILE A 172 42.39 -23.23 33.38
N GLY A 173 42.49 -22.69 32.15
CA GLY A 173 43.43 -23.13 31.09
C GLY A 173 42.81 -23.97 29.97
N THR A 174 43.26 -23.89 28.71
CA THR A 174 44.31 -23.05 28.07
C THR A 174 44.13 -23.10 26.54
N ASP A 175 44.47 -22.00 25.85
CA ASP A 175 44.99 -21.87 24.47
C ASP A 175 44.38 -22.65 23.28
N ALA A 176 43.83 -21.91 22.30
CA ALA A 176 44.11 -22.14 20.87
C ALA A 176 43.70 -20.92 20.00
N ASP A 177 44.56 -20.59 19.03
CA ASP A 177 44.41 -19.58 17.99
C ASP A 177 43.39 -19.99 16.89
N GLY A 178 42.70 -19.04 16.26
CA GLY A 178 41.68 -19.35 15.24
C GLY A 178 40.82 -18.17 14.80
N SER A 179 41.29 -17.43 13.80
CA SER A 179 40.50 -16.41 13.06
C SER A 179 39.33 -17.04 12.30
N GLU A 180 38.14 -16.42 12.35
CA GLU A 180 37.34 -16.04 11.16
C GLU A 180 36.03 -15.32 11.53
N THR A 181 35.84 -14.11 10.98
CA THR A 181 34.55 -13.40 10.97
C THR A 181 33.87 -13.56 9.62
N PRO A 182 32.60 -14.00 9.57
CA PRO A 182 31.70 -13.66 8.48
C PRO A 182 30.78 -12.51 8.91
N THR A 183 30.83 -11.40 8.17
CA THR A 183 29.84 -10.32 8.24
C THR A 183 28.51 -10.83 7.70
N GLY A 184 27.53 -11.06 8.57
CA GLY A 184 26.14 -11.27 8.20
C GLY A 184 25.37 -9.95 8.29
N ASP A 185 25.00 -9.40 7.13
CA ASP A 185 24.16 -8.21 7.02
C ASP A 185 22.74 -8.53 7.52
N SER A 186 22.31 -7.86 8.60
CA SER A 186 21.00 -8.06 9.23
C SER A 186 20.12 -6.84 9.01
N ALA A 187 19.75 -6.58 7.76
CA ALA A 187 18.74 -5.62 7.37
C ALA A 187 17.31 -6.13 7.67
N ALA A 188 17.06 -6.51 8.93
CA ALA A 188 15.79 -7.07 9.41
C ALA A 188 15.49 -6.59 10.85
N GLY A 189 15.39 -5.27 11.02
CA GLY A 189 15.10 -4.66 12.32
C GLY A 189 14.43 -3.27 12.31
N ASP A 190 14.47 -2.55 11.17
CA ASP A 190 14.14 -1.11 11.15
C ASP A 190 12.69 -0.80 10.73
N VAL A 191 11.95 -1.78 10.18
CA VAL A 191 10.58 -1.57 9.66
C VAL A 191 9.49 -1.57 10.74
N LEU A 192 9.82 -1.91 12.00
CA LEU A 192 8.87 -1.96 13.12
C LEU A 192 8.96 -0.76 14.07
N ALA A 193 9.99 0.08 13.95
CA ALA A 193 10.20 1.23 14.82
C ALA A 193 9.40 2.48 14.36
N ASP A 194 9.26 2.68 13.06
CA ASP A 194 8.68 3.90 12.46
C ASP A 194 7.14 4.00 12.62
N ALA A 195 6.49 2.88 12.94
CA ALA A 195 5.03 2.80 13.08
C ALA A 195 4.46 3.40 14.39
N MET A 196 5.32 3.87 15.32
CA MET A 196 4.93 4.34 16.66
C MET A 196 5.48 5.74 17.02
N GLY A 197 5.32 6.71 16.11
CA GLY A 197 5.19 8.13 16.47
C GLY A 197 6.42 8.83 17.07
N GLY A 198 7.48 9.00 16.26
CA GLY A 198 8.68 9.75 16.63
C GLY A 198 8.98 10.93 15.69
N GLY A 199 8.18 12.00 15.73
CA GLY A 199 8.38 13.16 14.86
C GLY A 199 9.48 14.12 15.35
N THR A 200 10.59 14.20 14.60
CA THR A 200 11.47 15.39 14.55
C THR A 200 11.98 15.57 13.12
N GLY A 201 11.71 16.73 12.53
CA GLY A 201 12.10 17.05 11.15
C GLY A 201 13.50 17.66 11.01
N ASP A 202 13.82 18.00 9.76
CA ASP A 202 14.92 18.85 9.28
C ASP A 202 16.36 18.44 9.66
N ASP A 203 17.18 18.11 8.67
CA ASP A 203 17.87 19.18 7.95
C ASP A 203 18.44 18.73 6.59
N ALA A 204 18.78 19.68 5.72
CA ALA A 204 19.07 19.45 4.31
C ALA A 204 20.54 19.13 3.99
N SER A 205 20.77 18.28 2.98
CA SER A 205 21.95 18.43 2.12
C SER A 205 21.73 17.81 0.74
N GLY A 206 21.70 18.66 -0.29
CA GLY A 206 21.59 18.23 -1.68
C GLY A 206 22.94 17.87 -2.30
N ALA A 207 22.98 16.80 -3.09
CA ALA A 207 24.12 16.45 -3.93
C ALA A 207 23.65 16.05 -5.34
N GLN A 208 23.46 17.04 -6.21
CA GLN A 208 23.24 16.78 -7.63
C GLN A 208 24.54 16.28 -8.28
N SER A 209 24.50 15.09 -8.88
CA SER A 209 25.59 14.61 -9.75
C SER A 209 25.24 14.86 -11.22
N THR A 210 25.96 15.78 -11.87
CA THR A 210 25.88 16.03 -13.32
C THR A 210 27.08 15.41 -14.03
N PRO A 211 26.89 14.70 -15.17
CA PRO A 211 28.01 14.26 -16.01
C PRO A 211 28.60 15.42 -16.83
N GLN A 212 29.92 15.52 -16.85
CA GLN A 212 30.70 16.53 -17.59
C GLN A 212 31.14 15.99 -18.97
N PRO A 213 30.97 16.74 -20.08
CA PRO A 213 31.60 16.44 -21.36
C PRO A 213 32.93 17.20 -21.57
N ASP A 214 33.91 16.55 -22.20
CA ASP A 214 35.27 17.03 -22.45
C ASP A 214 35.38 17.98 -23.67
N PRO A 215 36.24 19.02 -23.71
CA PRO A 215 36.32 19.96 -24.83
C PRO A 215 37.47 19.64 -25.81
N GLY A 216 37.13 19.30 -27.06
CA GLY A 216 38.11 19.08 -28.14
C GLY A 216 37.60 19.47 -29.53
N ARG A 217 37.92 20.69 -29.99
CA ARG A 217 37.67 21.20 -31.35
C ARG A 217 39.02 21.30 -32.11
N PRO A 218 39.06 21.32 -33.47
CA PRO A 218 38.58 22.48 -34.24
C PRO A 218 37.80 22.13 -35.54
N ALA A 219 37.42 23.15 -36.31
CA ALA A 219 36.60 23.07 -37.52
C ALA A 219 37.22 23.85 -38.69
N THR A 220 36.81 23.50 -39.92
CA THR A 220 36.92 24.27 -41.19
C THR A 220 35.81 23.73 -42.11
N GLU A 221 34.86 24.54 -42.60
CA GLU A 221 34.88 25.29 -43.88
C GLU A 221 34.98 24.40 -45.14
N ALA A 222 34.38 24.71 -46.30
CA ALA A 222 33.26 25.56 -46.74
C ALA A 222 33.07 25.36 -48.28
N ALA A 223 31.96 25.82 -48.87
CA ALA A 223 31.73 25.97 -50.33
C ALA A 223 31.66 24.68 -51.20
N ALA A 224 30.97 24.63 -52.36
CA ALA A 224 29.88 25.45 -52.94
C ALA A 224 29.31 24.78 -54.23
N VAL A 225 28.05 25.13 -54.60
CA VAL A 225 27.49 25.26 -55.99
C VAL A 225 27.44 23.98 -56.88
N SER A 226 26.49 23.68 -57.80
CA SER A 226 25.48 24.46 -58.58
C SER A 226 24.30 23.58 -59.05
N THR A 227 23.14 24.22 -59.36
CA THR A 227 22.16 23.99 -60.48
C THR A 227 21.77 22.55 -60.92
N ASP A 228 20.49 22.22 -61.20
CA ASP A 228 19.73 22.76 -62.35
C ASP A 228 18.20 22.43 -62.37
N SER A 229 17.41 23.44 -62.79
CA SER A 229 16.10 23.51 -63.48
C SER A 229 14.95 22.46 -63.41
N GLY A 230 13.71 22.99 -63.29
CA GLY A 230 12.43 22.41 -63.78
C GLY A 230 12.15 22.79 -65.25
N PRO A 231 10.91 23.11 -65.73
CA PRO A 231 9.64 23.37 -65.02
C PRO A 231 8.33 22.90 -65.78
N SER A 232 7.23 23.66 -65.63
CA SER A 232 5.92 23.67 -66.36
C SER A 232 4.80 22.80 -65.76
N ASP A 233 3.65 23.28 -65.24
CA ASP A 233 2.77 24.48 -65.43
C ASP A 233 1.72 24.38 -66.57
N SER A 234 0.42 24.38 -66.20
CA SER A 234 -0.72 25.05 -66.86
C SER A 234 -2.09 24.58 -66.32
N GLY A 235 -2.91 25.49 -65.77
CA GLY A 235 -4.40 25.40 -65.78
C GLY A 235 -4.97 26.16 -67.01
N PRO A 236 -6.20 26.72 -67.01
CA PRO A 236 -7.32 26.64 -66.03
C PRO A 236 -8.76 26.49 -66.67
N ALA A 237 -9.83 26.30 -65.87
CA ALA A 237 -11.23 26.82 -66.08
C ALA A 237 -12.26 26.29 -65.02
N VAL A 238 -13.28 27.10 -64.66
CA VAL A 238 -14.19 27.02 -63.47
C VAL A 238 -15.45 27.91 -63.72
N PRO A 239 -16.68 27.81 -63.11
CA PRO A 239 -17.46 26.79 -62.34
C PRO A 239 -18.83 26.48 -63.08
N PRO A 240 -20.08 26.36 -62.50
CA PRO A 240 -20.58 25.92 -61.17
C PRO A 240 -21.75 24.88 -61.18
N ASP A 241 -22.01 24.21 -60.03
CA ASP A 241 -23.26 24.37 -59.23
C ASP A 241 -23.13 23.67 -57.84
N GLU A 242 -23.90 24.13 -56.85
CA GLU A 242 -23.94 23.71 -55.42
C GLU A 242 -25.38 23.28 -55.02
N PRO A 243 -25.69 22.83 -53.78
CA PRO A 243 -24.90 22.11 -52.75
C PRO A 243 -25.63 20.84 -52.22
N ASP A 244 -24.99 20.03 -51.37
CA ASP A 244 -25.44 19.82 -49.96
C ASP A 244 -24.45 18.99 -49.09
N SER A 245 -24.08 19.59 -47.96
CA SER A 245 -23.69 19.08 -46.62
C SER A 245 -23.16 17.64 -46.39
N GLU A 246 -21.90 17.56 -45.94
CA GLU A 246 -21.37 17.01 -44.64
C GLU A 246 -21.89 15.69 -44.01
N THR A 247 -21.16 14.94 -43.16
CA THR A 247 -19.71 14.74 -42.79
C THR A 247 -19.68 13.52 -41.83
N ALA A 248 -18.49 12.93 -41.60
CA ALA A 248 -18.09 12.11 -40.42
C ALA A 248 -18.08 10.56 -40.50
N ALA A 249 -17.04 10.02 -39.86
CA ALA A 249 -16.72 8.62 -39.55
C ALA A 249 -15.77 8.64 -38.32
N PRO A 250 -15.38 7.49 -37.73
CA PRO A 250 -16.19 6.33 -37.36
C PRO A 250 -16.14 6.03 -35.84
N SER A 251 -17.00 5.10 -35.42
CA SER A 251 -17.24 4.65 -34.04
C SER A 251 -16.02 4.11 -33.27
N ALA A 252 -15.98 4.41 -31.97
CA ALA A 252 -15.39 3.57 -30.92
C ALA A 252 -16.50 3.09 -29.97
N GLY A 253 -16.52 1.80 -29.66
CA GLY A 253 -17.18 1.24 -28.47
C GLY A 253 -16.11 0.81 -27.46
N ASP A 254 -16.42 0.40 -26.24
CA ASP A 254 -17.71 0.11 -25.61
C ASP A 254 -17.50 0.31 -24.10
N THR A 255 -18.40 0.96 -23.38
CA THR A 255 -18.28 1.17 -21.92
C THR A 255 -19.47 0.61 -21.18
N ASP A 256 -19.16 -0.21 -20.19
CA ASP A 256 -20.11 -0.92 -19.34
C ASP A 256 -21.11 0.06 -18.71
N THR A 257 -22.40 -0.14 -19.00
CA THR A 257 -23.46 0.78 -18.56
C THR A 257 -23.97 0.34 -17.19
N VAL A 258 -23.43 0.96 -16.14
CA VAL A 258 -24.04 0.89 -14.80
C VAL A 258 -25.22 1.86 -14.77
N GLU A 259 -26.44 1.35 -14.63
CA GLU A 259 -27.62 2.21 -14.46
C GLU A 259 -27.52 3.00 -13.14
N PRO A 260 -27.63 4.34 -13.14
CA PRO A 260 -27.66 5.11 -11.91
C PRO A 260 -28.97 4.84 -11.14
N SER A 261 -28.84 4.62 -9.84
CA SER A 261 -30.00 4.47 -8.96
C SER A 261 -30.71 5.82 -8.78
N ALA A 262 -31.98 5.90 -9.17
CA ALA A 262 -32.73 7.16 -9.34
C ALA A 262 -33.14 7.90 -8.04
N ASP A 263 -32.40 7.70 -6.93
CA ASP A 263 -32.68 8.27 -5.61
C ASP A 263 -31.56 9.22 -5.11
N ASP A 264 -30.47 9.41 -5.85
CA ASP A 264 -29.46 10.41 -5.50
C ASP A 264 -29.75 11.80 -6.13
N PRO A 265 -29.90 12.88 -5.33
CA PRO A 265 -30.23 14.21 -5.83
C PRO A 265 -29.08 14.94 -6.53
N LEU A 266 -27.86 14.39 -6.56
CA LEU A 266 -26.71 14.94 -7.29
C LEU A 266 -26.48 14.24 -8.64
N SER A 267 -27.04 13.04 -8.86
CA SER A 267 -26.87 12.27 -10.11
C SER A 267 -27.15 13.09 -11.38
N GLY A 268 -28.18 13.96 -11.36
CA GLY A 268 -28.50 14.82 -12.51
C GLY A 268 -27.46 15.91 -12.82
N LEU A 269 -26.59 16.26 -11.86
CA LEU A 269 -25.50 17.23 -12.02
C LEU A 269 -24.18 16.58 -12.49
N ALA A 270 -24.09 15.25 -12.44
CA ALA A 270 -22.98 14.48 -13.01
C ALA A 270 -23.15 14.26 -14.53
N ASP A 271 -24.39 14.21 -15.01
CA ASP A 271 -24.74 14.06 -16.43
C ASP A 271 -24.60 15.37 -17.22
N GLU A 272 -24.82 16.53 -16.59
CA GLU A 272 -24.61 17.84 -17.20
C GLU A 272 -23.11 18.11 -17.37
N ARG A 273 -22.63 18.07 -18.62
CA ARG A 273 -21.20 18.19 -18.98
C ARG A 273 -20.91 19.41 -19.84
N GLU A 274 -19.82 20.09 -19.51
CA GLU A 274 -19.41 21.35 -20.10
C GLU A 274 -17.94 21.29 -20.53
N THR A 275 -17.63 21.84 -21.71
CA THR A 275 -16.25 21.91 -22.20
C THR A 275 -15.66 23.26 -21.83
N VAL A 276 -14.54 23.23 -21.11
CA VAL A 276 -13.86 24.44 -20.65
C VAL A 276 -12.38 24.42 -21.05
N ARG A 277 -11.84 25.60 -21.33
CA ARG A 277 -10.41 25.84 -21.49
C ARG A 277 -9.84 26.31 -20.14
N ILE A 278 -8.84 25.62 -19.63
CA ILE A 278 -8.19 25.94 -18.36
C ILE A 278 -7.22 27.12 -18.57
N THR A 279 -7.36 28.19 -17.79
CA THR A 279 -6.59 29.43 -17.91
C THR A 279 -5.54 29.62 -16.80
N ALA A 280 -5.59 28.78 -15.77
CA ALA A 280 -4.61 28.74 -14.68
C ALA A 280 -4.29 27.28 -14.33
N ASP A 281 -3.06 26.98 -13.89
CA ASP A 281 -2.69 25.65 -13.41
C ASP A 281 -3.45 25.33 -12.11
N VAL A 282 -4.33 24.32 -12.15
CA VAL A 282 -5.13 23.87 -10.99
C VAL A 282 -4.62 22.50 -10.50
N GLY A 283 -3.96 21.72 -11.36
CA GLY A 283 -3.55 20.35 -11.09
C GLY A 283 -4.74 19.38 -11.06
N THR A 284 -4.58 18.26 -10.37
CA THR A 284 -5.58 17.18 -10.38
C THR A 284 -6.74 17.45 -9.42
N ILE A 285 -7.97 17.38 -9.93
CA ILE A 285 -9.23 17.50 -9.17
C ILE A 285 -10.09 16.24 -9.28
N LEU A 286 -11.02 16.05 -8.34
CA LEU A 286 -12.03 14.99 -8.39
C LEU A 286 -13.39 15.57 -8.83
N GLY A 287 -14.00 14.96 -9.85
CA GLY A 287 -15.34 15.27 -10.35
C GLY A 287 -16.45 14.78 -9.42
N VAL A 288 -17.64 15.39 -9.51
CA VAL A 288 -18.86 14.86 -8.88
C VAL A 288 -19.31 13.51 -9.46
N ASP A 289 -18.75 13.11 -10.59
CA ASP A 289 -18.91 11.80 -11.23
C ASP A 289 -17.85 10.78 -10.77
N GLU A 290 -17.15 11.05 -9.67
CA GLU A 290 -16.08 10.23 -9.07
C GLU A 290 -14.83 10.03 -9.96
N ARG A 291 -14.66 10.86 -11.00
CA ARG A 291 -13.52 10.78 -11.93
C ARG A 291 -12.44 11.81 -11.60
N GLU A 292 -11.18 11.40 -11.65
CA GLU A 292 -10.03 12.31 -11.54
C GLU A 292 -9.77 13.02 -12.88
N TYR A 293 -9.51 14.33 -12.80
CA TYR A 293 -9.25 15.21 -13.93
C TYR A 293 -7.99 16.04 -13.67
N ASP A 294 -6.98 15.94 -14.53
CA ASP A 294 -5.76 16.73 -14.43
C ASP A 294 -5.89 18.03 -15.24
N LEU A 295 -5.80 19.19 -14.59
CA LEU A 295 -6.13 20.49 -15.16
C LEU A 295 -4.90 21.40 -15.27
N ALA A 296 -4.17 21.24 -16.38
CA ALA A 296 -3.03 22.07 -16.74
C ALA A 296 -3.47 23.37 -17.47
N THR A 297 -2.65 24.42 -17.39
CA THR A 297 -2.90 25.68 -18.13
C THR A 297 -2.93 25.45 -19.64
N GLU A 298 -3.87 26.11 -20.33
CA GLU A 298 -4.18 26.01 -21.76
C GLU A 298 -4.83 24.70 -22.23
N ASP A 299 -5.13 23.76 -21.33
CA ASP A 299 -5.82 22.51 -21.69
C ASP A 299 -7.33 22.72 -21.93
N VAL A 300 -7.94 21.83 -22.72
CA VAL A 300 -9.38 21.86 -23.04
C VAL A 300 -10.03 20.55 -22.60
N VAL A 301 -10.81 20.61 -21.52
CA VAL A 301 -11.33 19.45 -20.80
C VAL A 301 -12.85 19.53 -20.66
N THR A 302 -13.53 18.40 -20.85
CA THR A 302 -14.98 18.28 -20.60
C THR A 302 -15.24 17.79 -19.17
N LEU A 303 -15.72 18.69 -18.33
CA LEU A 303 -16.00 18.48 -16.90
C LEU A 303 -17.51 18.42 -16.63
N PRO A 304 -17.96 17.82 -15.51
CA PRO A 304 -19.31 18.05 -15.00
C PRO A 304 -19.54 19.55 -14.73
N ALA A 305 -20.74 20.07 -15.00
CA ALA A 305 -21.07 21.49 -14.86
C ALA A 305 -20.82 21.99 -13.42
N ALA A 306 -21.15 21.18 -12.42
CA ALA A 306 -20.89 21.45 -11.00
C ALA A 306 -19.40 21.68 -10.66
N ASN A 307 -18.48 21.13 -11.46
CA ASN A 307 -17.03 21.35 -11.35
C ASN A 307 -16.54 22.49 -12.25
N ALA A 308 -17.20 22.74 -13.39
CA ALA A 308 -16.86 23.79 -14.35
C ALA A 308 -17.21 25.19 -13.82
N ASP A 309 -18.43 25.39 -13.31
CA ASP A 309 -18.92 26.71 -12.86
C ASP A 309 -17.97 27.40 -11.87
N PRO A 310 -17.47 26.74 -10.79
CA PRO A 310 -16.60 27.39 -9.80
C PRO A 310 -15.17 27.66 -10.30
N LEU A 311 -14.78 27.10 -11.44
CA LEU A 311 -13.50 27.39 -12.12
C LEU A 311 -13.66 28.63 -13.01
N VAL A 312 -14.79 28.75 -13.73
CA VAL A 312 -15.12 29.91 -14.55
C VAL A 312 -15.37 31.15 -13.68
N GLU A 313 -16.11 31.04 -12.57
CA GLU A 313 -16.33 32.15 -11.63
C GLU A 313 -15.03 32.73 -11.03
N ARG A 314 -14.02 31.87 -10.83
CA ARG A 314 -12.70 32.26 -10.30
C ARG A 314 -11.71 32.69 -11.39
N GLY A 315 -12.09 32.62 -12.67
CA GLY A 315 -11.21 32.92 -13.80
C GLY A 315 -10.08 31.91 -14.01
N ALA A 316 -10.22 30.69 -13.48
CA ALA A 316 -9.30 29.57 -13.69
C ALA A 316 -9.67 28.70 -14.91
N ALA A 317 -10.86 28.92 -15.49
CA ALA A 317 -11.29 28.36 -16.76
C ALA A 317 -12.16 29.34 -17.56
N GLU A 318 -12.29 29.11 -18.86
CA GLU A 318 -13.17 29.81 -19.79
C GLU A 318 -14.07 28.79 -20.51
N LYS A 319 -15.38 29.05 -20.56
CA LYS A 319 -16.36 28.18 -21.23
C LYS A 319 -16.16 28.17 -22.75
N LEU A 320 -16.27 26.98 -23.36
CA LEU A 320 -16.37 26.80 -24.80
C LEU A 320 -17.74 26.20 -25.13
N ASP A 321 -18.50 26.88 -25.99
CA ASP A 321 -19.79 26.43 -26.55
C ASP A 321 -19.60 25.45 -27.73
#